data_AF-A0A2V7LA35-F1
#
_entry.id   AF-A0A2V7LA35-F1
#
_cell.length_a   1.000
_cell.length_b   1.000
_cell.length_c   1.000
_cell.angle_alpha   90.00
_cell.angle_beta   90.00
_cell.angle_gamma   90.00
#
_symmetry.space_group_name_H-M   'P 1'
#
loop_
_entity.id
_entity.type
_entity.pdbx_description
1 polymer ?
#
loop_
_entity_poly.entity_id
_entity_poly.type
_entity_poly.pdbx_seq_one_letter_code
_entity_poly.pdbx_strand_id
1 'polypeptide(L)'
;MTRRARAMAVATVVLAACAPTSASVTPPPQPAKDTSRHVATPSARDSVLEQRAARLELRLAERDAQVEDLQARLDEARQEVVRTLAKLQTVASRAEAASAMAESEIAVQTLRVAVGGTSSSGATDVGQAGGLLQQASAEFGKQNYGGALYLANQSKGVASLGRSRLGGSDRPRLRPGEVAFAVAVPLQA
;
A
#
# COMPACT_ATOMS: atom_id res chain seq x y z
N MET A 1 -17.91 -23.69 -0.67
CA MET A 1 -16.93 -24.53 -1.41
C MET A 1 -15.85 -23.59 -1.92
N THR A 2 -14.58 -23.61 -1.56
CA THR A 2 -13.67 -24.63 -1.02
C THR A 2 -12.61 -23.92 -0.15
N ARG A 3 -12.33 -24.48 1.04
CA ARG A 3 -11.25 -24.05 1.94
C ARG A 3 -9.97 -24.78 1.52
N ARG A 4 -8.82 -24.11 1.51
CA ARG A 4 -7.51 -24.79 1.47
C ARG A 4 -6.71 -24.45 2.72
N ALA A 5 -6.46 -25.50 3.49
CA ALA A 5 -5.91 -25.51 4.82
C ALA A 5 -4.37 -25.41 4.80
N ARG A 6 -3.83 -24.70 5.80
CA ARG A 6 -2.42 -24.69 6.18
C ARG A 6 -2.05 -26.08 6.73
N ALA A 7 -1.04 -26.72 6.17
CA ALA A 7 -0.41 -27.90 6.76
C ALA A 7 0.84 -27.46 7.55
N MET A 8 0.74 -27.60 8.86
CA MET A 8 1.78 -27.44 9.87
C MET A 8 2.52 -28.78 9.96
N ALA A 9 3.81 -28.82 9.63
CA ALA A 9 4.63 -30.03 9.76
C ALA A 9 5.42 -29.98 11.08
N VAL A 10 5.19 -31.02 11.88
CA VAL A 10 5.67 -31.24 13.25
C VAL A 10 7.07 -31.87 13.25
N ALA A 11 7.84 -31.55 14.28
CA ALA A 11 9.19 -32.01 14.58
C ALA A 11 9.33 -33.53 14.77
N THR A 12 10.48 -34.08 14.38
CA THR A 12 10.94 -35.40 14.80
C THR A 12 12.38 -35.32 15.30
N VAL A 13 12.54 -35.46 16.61
CA VAL A 13 13.81 -35.67 17.31
C VAL A 13 14.07 -37.17 17.35
N VAL A 14 15.24 -37.62 16.90
CA VAL A 14 15.69 -39.01 17.07
C VAL A 14 16.81 -39.04 18.10
N LEU A 15 16.51 -39.56 19.28
CA LEU A 15 17.49 -40.05 20.25
C LEU A 15 17.77 -41.52 19.95
N ALA A 16 19.03 -41.87 19.70
CA ALA A 16 19.52 -43.24 19.75
C ALA A 16 20.68 -43.31 20.76
N ALA A 17 20.51 -44.15 21.77
CA ALA A 17 21.46 -44.47 22.82
C ALA A 17 22.05 -45.88 22.62
N CYS A 18 23.05 -46.20 23.45
CA CYS A 18 23.78 -47.46 23.67
C CYS A 18 25.18 -47.48 23.03
N ALA A 19 26.28 -47.83 23.68
CA ALA A 19 26.70 -48.05 25.08
C ALA A 19 28.25 -48.20 25.03
N PRO A 20 29.01 -48.00 26.13
CA PRO A 20 30.47 -47.95 26.09
C PRO A 20 31.11 -49.34 26.06
N THR A 21 32.00 -49.60 25.09
CA THR A 21 32.96 -50.71 25.16
C THR A 21 34.14 -50.27 26.03
N SER A 22 34.24 -50.88 27.21
CA SER A 22 35.42 -50.86 28.05
C SER A 22 36.45 -51.85 27.50
N ALA A 23 37.57 -51.34 26.98
CA ALA A 23 38.77 -52.13 26.77
C ALA A 23 39.82 -51.65 27.78
N SER A 24 40.11 -52.49 28.76
CA SER A 24 41.21 -52.34 29.71
C SER A 24 42.55 -52.49 28.98
N VAL A 25 43.21 -51.38 28.70
CA VAL A 25 44.60 -51.37 28.24
C VAL A 25 45.49 -51.20 29.48
N THR A 26 46.24 -52.25 29.79
CA THR A 26 47.35 -52.25 30.76
C THR A 26 48.37 -51.18 30.36
N PRO A 27 48.71 -50.20 31.23
CA PRO A 27 49.75 -49.23 30.91
C PRO A 27 51.15 -49.83 31.10
N PRO A 28 52.09 -49.64 30.17
CA PRO A 28 53.51 -49.87 30.43
C PRO A 28 54.05 -48.82 31.44
N PRO A 29 55.13 -49.11 32.18
CA PRO A 29 55.66 -48.22 33.22
C PRO A 29 56.08 -46.87 32.64
N GLN A 30 55.47 -45.80 33.15
CA GLN A 30 55.83 -44.43 32.79
C GLN A 30 57.19 -44.07 33.42
N PRO A 31 58.19 -43.59 32.66
CA PRO A 31 59.26 -42.82 33.27
C PRO A 31 58.64 -41.54 33.84
N ALA A 32 59.00 -41.23 35.09
CA ALA A 32 58.55 -40.05 35.82
C ALA A 32 58.69 -38.80 34.93
N LYS A 33 57.55 -38.26 34.49
CA LYS A 33 57.51 -36.95 33.88
C LYS A 33 57.61 -35.95 35.01
N ASP A 34 58.81 -35.44 35.23
CA ASP A 34 59.02 -34.19 35.94
C ASP A 34 58.05 -33.17 35.35
N THR A 35 56.99 -32.90 36.10
CA THR A 35 56.03 -31.85 35.77
C THR A 35 56.68 -30.55 36.21
N SER A 36 57.72 -30.13 35.49
CA SER A 36 58.09 -28.73 35.49
C SER A 36 56.90 -28.00 34.88
N ARG A 37 56.10 -27.37 35.74
CA ARG A 37 55.16 -26.34 35.35
C ARG A 37 56.01 -25.21 34.77
N HIS A 38 56.39 -25.32 33.50
CA HIS A 38 56.93 -24.22 32.73
C HIS A 38 55.80 -23.20 32.61
N VAL A 39 55.82 -22.21 33.50
CA VAL A 39 55.11 -20.96 33.29
C VAL A 39 55.79 -20.34 32.05
N ALA A 40 55.25 -20.66 30.88
CA ALA A 40 55.70 -20.08 29.63
C ALA A 40 55.35 -18.59 29.68
N THR A 41 56.35 -17.75 29.95
CA THR A 41 56.22 -16.31 29.80
C THR A 41 55.98 -16.02 28.31
N PRO A 42 54.93 -15.26 27.95
CA PRO A 42 54.61 -14.99 26.55
C PRO A 42 55.82 -14.36 25.87
N SER A 43 56.14 -14.84 24.66
CA SER A 43 57.26 -14.28 23.91
C SER A 43 56.91 -12.85 23.47
N ALA A 44 57.91 -12.02 23.20
CA ALA A 44 57.67 -10.64 22.73
C ALA A 44 56.77 -10.59 21.48
N ARG A 45 56.82 -11.62 20.62
CA ARG A 45 55.94 -11.74 19.45
C ARG A 45 54.48 -11.98 19.83
N ASP A 46 54.22 -12.80 20.85
CA ASP A 46 52.87 -13.09 21.34
C ASP A 46 52.23 -11.82 21.90
N SER A 47 52.97 -11.03 22.68
CA SER A 47 52.48 -9.75 23.22
C SER A 47 52.13 -8.72 22.13
N VAL A 48 52.88 -8.70 21.01
CA VAL A 48 52.60 -7.82 19.87
C VAL A 48 51.37 -8.28 19.10
N LEU A 49 51.15 -9.60 18.99
CA LEU A 49 49.94 -10.15 18.37
C LEU A 49 48.70 -9.86 19.22
N GLU A 50 48.78 -10.01 20.54
CA GLU A 50 47.70 -9.67 21.47
C GLU A 50 47.33 -8.18 21.41
N GLN A 51 48.32 -7.28 21.37
CA GLN A 51 48.06 -5.84 21.21
C GLN A 51 47.39 -5.51 19.87
N ARG A 52 47.77 -6.21 18.80
CA ARG A 52 47.12 -6.06 17.48
C ARG A 52 45.70 -6.59 17.51
N ALA A 53 45.46 -7.74 18.15
CA ALA A 53 44.14 -8.32 18.32
C ALA A 53 43.21 -7.36 19.08
N ALA A 54 43.65 -6.86 20.25
CA ALA A 54 42.87 -5.90 21.04
C ALA A 54 42.54 -4.62 20.26
N ARG A 55 43.48 -4.10 19.45
CA ARG A 55 43.22 -2.93 18.59
C ARG A 55 42.21 -3.24 17.48
N LEU A 56 42.23 -4.44 16.92
CA LEU A 56 41.28 -4.85 15.89
C LEU A 56 39.89 -5.08 16.49
N GLU A 57 39.79 -5.69 17.67
CA GLU A 57 38.54 -5.86 18.40
C GLU A 57 37.88 -4.52 18.72
N LEU A 58 38.66 -3.53 19.19
CA LEU A 58 38.14 -2.19 19.44
C LEU A 58 37.61 -1.55 18.14
N ARG A 59 38.36 -1.65 17.03
CA ARG A 59 37.91 -1.13 15.74
C ARG A 59 36.66 -1.83 15.23
N LEU A 60 36.54 -3.14 15.47
CA LEU A 60 35.37 -3.90 15.09
C LEU A 60 34.15 -3.43 15.90
N ALA A 61 34.29 -3.29 17.22
CA ALA A 61 33.24 -2.75 18.08
C ALA A 61 32.81 -1.33 17.68
N GLU A 62 33.76 -0.46 17.30
CA GLU A 62 33.44 0.87 16.76
C GLU A 62 32.67 0.81 15.44
N ARG A 63 33.05 -0.10 14.52
CA ARG A 63 32.34 -0.25 13.24
C ARG A 63 30.96 -0.83 13.46
N ASP A 64 30.80 -1.80 14.35
CA ASP A 64 29.50 -2.38 14.70
C ASP A 64 28.56 -1.30 15.27
N ALA A 65 29.06 -0.48 16.20
CA ALA A 65 28.30 0.66 16.73
C ALA A 65 27.91 1.67 15.63
N GLN A 66 28.78 1.91 14.64
CA GLN A 66 28.45 2.76 13.49
C GLN A 66 27.39 2.13 12.60
N VAL A 67 27.45 0.82 12.37
CA VAL A 67 26.44 0.09 11.61
C VAL A 67 25.10 0.16 12.32
N GLU A 68 25.07 -0.02 13.64
CA GLU A 68 23.85 0.12 14.46
C GLU A 68 23.25 1.53 14.38
N ASP A 69 24.05 2.59 14.50
CA ASP A 69 23.57 3.98 14.37
C ASP A 69 23.00 4.25 12.97
N LEU A 70 23.68 3.80 11.92
CA LEU A 70 23.21 3.95 10.54
C LEU A 70 21.92 3.17 10.29
N GLN A 71 21.80 1.95 10.83
CA GLN A 71 20.58 1.15 10.75
C GLN A 71 19.42 1.85 11.47
N ALA A 72 19.65 2.39 12.66
CA ALA A 72 18.65 3.13 13.43
C ALA A 72 18.13 4.37 12.66
N ARG A 73 19.04 5.18 12.09
CA ARG A 73 18.66 6.34 11.25
C ARG A 73 17.88 5.94 10.01
N LEU A 74 18.24 4.82 9.40
CA LEU A 74 17.57 4.32 8.22
C LEU A 74 16.15 3.87 8.56
N ASP A 75 15.96 3.18 9.67
CA ASP A 75 14.64 2.76 10.13
C ASP A 75 13.75 3.94 10.53
N GLU A 76 14.31 4.97 11.16
CA GLU A 76 13.61 6.24 11.42
C GLU A 76 13.18 6.91 10.10
N ALA A 77 14.09 7.01 9.13
CA ALA A 77 13.79 7.57 7.81
C ALA A 77 12.71 6.76 7.07
N ARG A 78 12.74 5.43 7.15
CA ARG A 78 11.69 4.56 6.56
C ARG A 78 10.33 4.86 7.17
N GLN A 79 10.24 5.02 8.50
CA GLN A 79 8.98 5.35 9.17
C GLN A 79 8.46 6.74 8.77
N GLU A 80 9.36 7.72 8.62
CA GLU A 80 9.04 9.06 8.10
C GLU A 80 8.46 9.00 6.69
N VAL A 81 9.08 8.22 5.80
CA VAL A 81 8.59 8.03 4.43
C VAL A 81 7.20 7.39 4.41
N VAL A 82 6.98 6.34 5.21
CA VAL A 82 5.66 5.68 5.28
C VAL A 82 4.58 6.64 5.79
N ARG A 83 4.89 7.41 6.83
CA ARG A 83 3.94 8.38 7.41
C ARG A 83 3.65 9.54 6.46
N THR A 84 4.65 10.06 5.76
CA THR A 84 4.45 11.10 4.75
C THR A 84 3.66 10.58 3.55
N LEU A 85 3.93 9.35 3.11
CA LEU A 85 3.16 8.72 2.03
C LEU A 85 1.69 8.52 2.40
N ALA A 86 1.39 8.04 3.62
CA ALA A 86 0.01 7.90 4.09
C ALA A 86 -0.74 9.24 4.14
N LYS A 87 -0.04 10.31 4.57
CA LYS A 87 -0.59 11.68 4.55
C LYS A 87 -0.85 12.18 3.13
N LEU A 88 0.09 11.95 2.20
CA LEU A 88 -0.06 12.31 0.80
C LEU A 88 -1.22 11.56 0.13
N GLN A 89 -1.35 10.26 0.37
CA GLN A 89 -2.46 9.46 -0.14
C GLN A 89 -3.81 10.02 0.34
N THR A 90 -3.91 10.39 1.62
CA THR A 90 -5.15 10.99 2.16
C THR A 90 -5.47 12.34 1.53
N VAL A 91 -4.46 13.20 1.33
CA VAL A 91 -4.63 14.49 0.65
C VAL A 91 -5.00 14.31 -0.83
N ALA A 92 -4.38 13.36 -1.52
CA ALA A 92 -4.68 13.05 -2.91
C ALA A 92 -6.14 12.57 -3.06
N SER A 93 -6.60 11.63 -2.23
CA SER A 93 -8.00 11.18 -2.25
C SER A 93 -8.98 12.31 -1.93
N ARG A 94 -8.63 13.21 -0.99
CA ARG A 94 -9.43 14.41 -0.70
C ARG A 94 -9.53 15.33 -1.92
N ALA A 95 -8.41 15.62 -2.57
CA ALA A 95 -8.35 16.50 -3.73
C ALA A 95 -9.13 15.92 -4.91
N GLU A 96 -9.00 14.61 -5.15
CA GLU A 96 -9.74 13.89 -6.20
C GLU A 96 -11.25 13.94 -5.97
N ALA A 97 -11.70 13.66 -4.74
CA ALA A 97 -13.11 13.76 -4.39
C ALA A 97 -13.64 15.19 -4.57
N ALA A 98 -12.88 16.20 -4.16
CA ALA A 98 -13.26 17.61 -4.33
C ALA A 98 -13.37 18.00 -5.83
N SER A 99 -12.43 17.55 -6.66
CA SER A 99 -12.46 17.79 -8.11
C SER A 99 -13.68 17.14 -8.75
N ALA A 100 -13.97 15.88 -8.41
CA ALA A 100 -15.14 15.18 -8.93
C ALA A 100 -16.46 15.85 -8.49
N MET A 101 -16.53 16.34 -7.25
CA MET A 101 -17.68 17.12 -6.77
C MET A 101 -17.87 18.39 -7.59
N ALA A 102 -16.81 19.17 -7.83
CA ALA A 102 -16.89 20.38 -8.65
C ALA A 102 -17.31 20.08 -10.10
N GLU A 103 -16.76 19.04 -10.71
CA GLU A 103 -17.18 18.60 -12.06
C GLU A 103 -18.65 18.18 -12.11
N SER A 104 -19.12 17.48 -11.07
CA SER A 104 -20.52 17.06 -10.97
C SER A 104 -21.45 18.25 -10.77
N GLU A 105 -21.05 19.26 -9.99
CA GLU A 105 -21.82 20.49 -9.81
C GLU A 105 -21.97 21.27 -11.11
N ILE A 106 -20.88 21.40 -11.89
CA ILE A 106 -20.92 22.00 -13.23
C ILE A 106 -21.84 21.20 -14.15
N ALA A 107 -21.78 19.87 -14.12
CA ALA A 107 -22.65 19.02 -14.93
C ALA A 107 -24.14 19.22 -14.58
N VAL A 108 -24.48 19.27 -13.28
CA VAL A 108 -25.84 19.53 -12.79
C VAL A 108 -26.31 20.92 -13.17
N GLN A 109 -25.45 21.94 -13.04
CA GLN A 109 -25.80 23.30 -13.44
C GLN A 109 -26.04 23.39 -14.94
N THR A 110 -25.22 22.72 -15.74
CA THR A 110 -25.40 22.67 -17.20
C THR A 110 -26.71 21.97 -17.57
N LEU A 111 -27.05 20.87 -16.88
CA LEU A 111 -28.35 20.20 -17.06
C LEU A 111 -29.50 21.14 -16.67
N ARG A 112 -29.41 21.82 -15.54
CA ARG A 112 -30.44 22.77 -15.07
C ARG A 112 -30.72 23.86 -16.09
N VAL A 113 -29.66 24.42 -16.71
CA VAL A 113 -29.78 25.38 -17.80
C VAL A 113 -30.47 24.76 -19.01
N ALA A 114 -30.08 23.54 -19.41
CA ALA A 114 -30.67 22.84 -20.55
C ALA A 114 -32.16 22.46 -20.36
N VAL A 115 -32.60 22.20 -19.13
CA VAL A 115 -33.99 21.86 -18.83
C VAL A 115 -34.93 23.05 -19.04
N GLY A 116 -34.48 24.28 -18.82
CA GLY A 116 -35.23 25.51 -19.12
C GLY A 116 -36.61 25.66 -18.45
N GLY A 117 -36.96 24.78 -17.50
CA GLY A 117 -38.25 24.76 -16.80
C GLY A 117 -39.38 23.97 -17.47
N THR A 118 -39.18 23.38 -18.64
CA THR A 118 -40.27 22.85 -19.49
C THR A 118 -40.38 21.32 -19.51
N SER A 119 -39.32 20.59 -19.14
CA SER A 119 -39.26 19.13 -19.26
C SER A 119 -39.37 18.43 -17.90
N SER A 120 -40.47 17.70 -17.67
CA SER A 120 -40.71 16.96 -16.42
C SER A 120 -39.64 15.89 -16.13
N SER A 121 -39.22 15.13 -17.16
CA SER A 121 -38.12 14.16 -17.04
C SER A 121 -36.76 14.82 -16.77
N GLY A 122 -36.55 16.03 -17.27
CA GLY A 122 -35.33 16.79 -16.99
C GLY A 122 -35.30 17.31 -15.55
N ALA A 123 -36.46 17.72 -15.03
CA ALA A 123 -36.60 18.14 -13.63
C ALA A 123 -36.31 16.99 -12.64
N THR A 124 -36.75 15.77 -12.94
CA THR A 124 -36.43 14.58 -12.11
C THR A 124 -34.93 14.28 -12.11
N ASP A 125 -34.27 14.35 -13.27
CA ASP A 125 -32.82 14.13 -13.39
C ASP A 125 -32.01 15.17 -12.61
N VAL A 126 -32.42 16.45 -12.66
CA VAL A 126 -31.80 17.54 -11.87
C VAL A 126 -31.97 17.29 -10.37
N GLY A 127 -33.16 16.87 -9.93
CA GLY A 127 -33.42 16.54 -8.53
C GLY A 127 -32.57 15.38 -8.04
N GLN A 128 -32.50 14.29 -8.81
CA GLN A 128 -31.70 13.11 -8.48
C GLN A 128 -30.20 13.44 -8.43
N ALA A 129 -29.67 14.13 -9.45
CA ALA A 129 -28.26 14.50 -9.48
C ALA A 129 -27.90 15.48 -8.35
N GLY A 130 -28.79 16.42 -8.02
CA GLY A 130 -28.64 17.33 -6.87
C GLY A 130 -28.65 16.59 -5.52
N GLY A 131 -29.55 15.61 -5.35
CA GLY A 131 -29.60 14.78 -4.14
C GLY A 131 -28.32 13.95 -3.94
N LEU A 132 -27.78 13.38 -5.02
CA LEU A 132 -26.48 12.68 -4.98
C LEU A 132 -25.32 13.61 -4.62
N LEU A 133 -25.32 14.85 -5.12
CA LEU A 133 -24.33 15.88 -4.76
C LEU A 133 -24.40 16.28 -3.27
N GLN A 134 -25.62 16.36 -2.72
CA GLN A 134 -25.81 16.65 -1.30
C GLN A 134 -25.30 15.48 -0.43
N GLN A 135 -25.55 14.24 -0.83
CA GLN A 135 -24.99 13.06 -0.17
C GLN A 135 -23.46 13.01 -0.29
N ALA A 136 -22.90 13.33 -1.47
CA ALA A 136 -21.46 13.42 -1.68
C ALA A 136 -20.82 14.45 -0.73
N SER A 137 -21.47 15.60 -0.55
CA SER A 137 -21.03 16.64 0.38
C SER A 137 -21.05 16.17 1.84
N ALA A 138 -22.09 15.42 2.23
CA ALA A 138 -22.16 14.83 3.57
C ALA A 138 -21.04 13.81 3.82
N GLU A 139 -20.75 12.94 2.83
CA GLU A 139 -19.63 11.98 2.93
C GLU A 139 -18.27 12.68 2.93
N PHE A 140 -18.10 13.75 2.14
CA PHE A 140 -16.89 14.56 2.14
C PHE A 140 -16.64 15.20 3.52
N GLY A 141 -17.68 15.74 4.15
CA GLY A 141 -17.62 16.29 5.50
C GLY A 141 -17.23 15.27 6.58
N LYS A 142 -17.62 14.00 6.39
CA LYS A 142 -17.20 12.86 7.23
C LYS A 142 -15.78 12.36 6.93
N GLN A 143 -15.06 13.00 6.01
CA GLN A 143 -13.75 12.56 5.50
C GLN A 143 -13.79 11.21 4.75
N ASN A 144 -14.97 10.76 4.34
CA ASN A 144 -15.13 9.58 3.49
C ASN A 144 -14.97 9.98 2.02
N TYR A 145 -13.73 10.25 1.60
CA TYR A 145 -13.42 10.75 0.26
C TYR A 145 -13.77 9.75 -0.85
N GLY A 146 -13.64 8.44 -0.59
CA GLY A 146 -14.06 7.40 -1.54
C GLY A 146 -15.57 7.39 -1.78
N GLY A 147 -16.36 7.50 -0.71
CA GLY A 147 -17.82 7.62 -0.81
C GLY A 147 -18.26 8.89 -1.52
N ALA A 148 -17.62 10.03 -1.20
CA ALA A 148 -17.89 11.30 -1.86
C ALA A 148 -17.57 11.26 -3.36
N LEU A 149 -16.41 10.71 -3.75
CA LEU A 149 -16.00 10.53 -5.14
C LEU A 149 -16.99 9.64 -5.92
N TYR A 150 -17.43 8.54 -5.32
CA TYR A 150 -18.41 7.64 -5.94
C TYR A 150 -19.75 8.34 -6.19
N LEU A 151 -20.29 9.05 -5.19
CA LEU A 151 -21.56 9.77 -5.31
C LEU A 151 -21.48 10.96 -6.28
N ALA A 152 -20.36 11.69 -6.29
CA ALA A 152 -20.12 12.77 -7.24
C ALA A 152 -20.10 12.25 -8.70
N ASN A 153 -19.40 11.14 -8.96
CA ASN A 153 -19.39 10.52 -10.28
C ASN A 153 -20.77 10.00 -10.71
N GLN A 154 -21.55 9.44 -9.78
CA GLN A 154 -22.94 9.08 -10.06
C GLN A 154 -23.79 10.31 -10.42
N SER A 155 -23.67 11.39 -9.65
CA SER A 155 -24.37 12.66 -9.93
C SER A 155 -24.02 13.19 -11.33
N LYS A 156 -22.72 13.24 -11.66
CA LYS A 156 -22.21 13.62 -12.98
C LYS A 156 -22.78 12.74 -14.08
N GLY A 157 -22.86 11.42 -13.86
CA GLY A 157 -23.43 10.46 -14.80
C GLY A 157 -24.92 10.72 -15.06
N VAL A 158 -25.72 10.87 -14.00
CA VAL A 158 -27.15 11.22 -14.11
C VAL A 158 -27.34 12.55 -14.85
N ALA A 159 -26.56 13.57 -14.49
CA ALA A 159 -26.62 14.88 -15.12
C ALA A 159 -26.27 14.82 -16.62
N SER A 160 -25.23 14.07 -16.97
CA SER A 160 -24.78 13.89 -18.35
C SER A 160 -25.81 13.12 -19.19
N LEU A 161 -26.37 12.04 -18.65
CA LEU A 161 -27.42 11.27 -19.33
C LEU A 161 -28.70 12.08 -19.50
N GLY A 162 -29.12 12.83 -18.49
CA GLY A 162 -30.25 13.75 -18.57
C GLY A 162 -30.03 14.80 -19.66
N ARG A 163 -28.80 15.33 -19.75
CA ARG A 163 -28.43 16.29 -20.80
C ARG A 163 -28.44 15.65 -22.18
N SER A 164 -27.96 14.42 -22.34
CA SER A 164 -28.01 13.71 -23.63
C SER A 164 -29.46 13.47 -24.10
N ARG A 165 -30.38 13.16 -23.18
CA ARG A 165 -31.81 13.05 -23.49
C ARG A 165 -32.41 14.37 -23.97
N LEU A 166 -32.02 15.48 -23.34
CA LEU A 166 -32.43 16.82 -23.76
C LEU A 166 -31.73 17.28 -25.04
N GLY A 167 -30.49 16.85 -25.30
CA GLY A 167 -29.77 17.14 -26.54
C GLY A 167 -30.43 16.56 -27.79
N GLY A 168 -31.32 15.57 -27.65
CA GLY A 168 -32.22 15.15 -28.73
C GLY A 168 -33.25 16.23 -29.13
N SER A 169 -33.51 17.21 -28.26
CA SER A 169 -34.39 18.37 -28.51
C SER A 169 -33.68 19.58 -29.11
N ASP A 170 -32.35 19.55 -29.22
CA ASP A 170 -31.52 20.51 -29.98
C ASP A 170 -31.47 20.15 -31.48
N ARG A 171 -32.30 19.20 -31.93
CA ARG A 171 -32.64 19.11 -33.35
C ARG A 171 -33.21 20.46 -33.77
N PRO A 172 -32.64 21.13 -34.79
CA PRO A 172 -33.21 22.38 -35.27
C PRO A 172 -34.70 22.17 -35.51
N ARG A 173 -35.52 23.09 -34.98
CA ARG A 173 -36.96 23.05 -35.24
C ARG A 173 -37.14 22.96 -36.75
N LEU A 174 -37.78 21.87 -37.21
CA LEU A 174 -38.04 21.63 -38.62
C LEU A 174 -38.66 22.91 -39.21
N ARG A 175 -38.02 23.47 -40.23
CA ARG A 175 -38.59 24.62 -40.94
C ARG A 175 -39.88 24.17 -41.64
N PRO A 176 -40.83 25.08 -41.90
CA PRO A 176 -42.01 24.74 -42.68
C PRO A 176 -41.62 24.07 -44.00
N GLY A 177 -42.07 22.82 -44.20
CA GLY A 177 -41.70 21.98 -45.36
C GLY A 177 -40.66 20.89 -45.09
N GLU A 178 -40.02 20.87 -43.92
CA GLU A 178 -39.10 19.81 -43.52
C GLU A 178 -39.85 18.66 -42.82
N VAL A 179 -39.47 17.41 -43.11
CA VAL A 179 -40.03 16.20 -42.48
C VAL A 179 -38.88 15.41 -41.88
N ALA A 180 -38.98 15.05 -40.59
CA ALA A 180 -37.97 14.22 -39.96
C ALA A 180 -37.97 12.82 -40.58
N PHE A 181 -36.80 12.37 -41.03
CA PHE A 181 -36.62 10.99 -41.49
C PHE A 181 -36.72 10.05 -40.28
N ALA A 182 -37.78 9.24 -40.22
CA ALA A 182 -38.05 8.33 -39.10
C ALA A 182 -37.30 6.99 -39.18
N VAL A 183 -36.46 6.80 -40.20
CA VAL A 183 -35.75 5.54 -40.42
C VAL A 183 -34.40 5.59 -39.69
N ALA A 184 -34.21 4.68 -38.73
CA ALA A 184 -32.92 4.48 -38.10
C ALA A 184 -31.91 3.97 -39.13
N VAL A 185 -30.86 4.74 -39.39
CA VAL A 185 -29.75 4.32 -40.25
C VAL A 185 -28.75 3.56 -39.37
N PRO A 186 -28.46 2.28 -39.64
CA PRO A 186 -27.43 1.56 -38.90
C PRO A 186 -26.06 2.17 -39.23
N LEU A 187 -25.27 2.46 -38.20
CA LEU A 187 -23.89 2.88 -38.36
C LEU A 187 -23.04 1.65 -38.69
N GLN A 188 -22.33 1.67 -39.82
CA GLN A 188 -21.33 0.66 -40.13
C GLN A 188 -20.11 0.89 -39.24
N ALA A 189 -19.67 -0.18 -38.57
CA ALA A 189 -18.45 -0.22 -37.78
C ALA A 189 -17.20 -0.31 -38.68
#